data_AF-A0A7S0IKZ8-F1
#
_entry.id   AF-A0A7S0IKZ8-F1
#
_cell.length_a   1.000
_cell.length_b   1.000
_cell.length_c   1.000
_cell.angle_alpha   90.00
_cell.angle_beta   90.00
_cell.angle_gamma   90.00
#
_symmetry.space_group_name_H-M   'P 1'
#
loop_
_entity.id
_entity.type
_entity.pdbx_description
1 polymer ?
#
loop_
_entity_poly.entity_id
_entity_poly.type
_entity_poly.pdbx_seq_one_letter_code
_entity_poly.pdbx_strand_id
1 'polypeptide(L)'
;DAGEPLVSARGLGGFSRATRARLHAAGSDATLPPDVRDAIRAAASRAGAPQNPTLDIVREHRDIRAVNEVIVQFLAYRKFDALNSTSQLADVHFTFNFFDFPASTSRPCKLAPPDAPRGEPQMLVPKGAPRRSDGGERAGDAWFRFKVDGTGNGTGDEIPDGPDAMHARRCAFVDYCATRRLSVDVWDGSSLMQHGTCSIDLTGLLRQGRDSAEVMVEAPVLDHREATVDEAAKGRRRRSALAAARGEELPAVDDAPGAGMARGALLVRLINVGRRPDRSLIPSAQGGDGAAGNVVRVRAVPESGGGLAATVLGG
;
A
#
# COMPACT_ATOMS: atom_id res chain seq x y z
N ASP A 1 0.69 -32.23 -5.03
CA ASP A 1 -0.36 -31.40 -4.41
C ASP A 1 0.21 -30.13 -3.81
N ALA A 2 0.31 -29.08 -4.62
CA ALA A 2 0.40 -27.72 -4.11
C ALA A 2 -1.05 -27.27 -3.88
N GLY A 3 -1.48 -27.24 -2.61
CA GLY A 3 -2.84 -26.82 -2.25
C GLY A 3 -3.12 -25.39 -2.71
N GLU A 4 -4.39 -25.09 -3.02
CA GLU A 4 -4.76 -23.76 -3.50
C GLU A 4 -4.42 -22.67 -2.46
N PRO A 5 -3.84 -21.54 -2.89
CA PRO A 5 -3.65 -20.39 -2.02
C PRO A 5 -5.00 -19.90 -1.53
N LEU A 6 -5.04 -19.39 -0.29
CA LEU A 6 -6.26 -18.92 0.35
C LEU A 6 -6.99 -17.91 -0.56
N VAL A 7 -8.13 -18.33 -1.11
CA VAL A 7 -8.94 -17.52 -2.01
C VAL A 7 -9.38 -16.25 -1.30
N SER A 8 -8.83 -15.14 -1.78
CA SER A 8 -9.40 -13.79 -1.82
C SER A 8 -10.21 -13.36 -0.59
N ALA A 9 -9.53 -12.90 0.45
CA ALA A 9 -10.10 -11.79 1.22
C ALA A 9 -10.16 -10.58 0.27
N ARG A 10 -11.33 -10.32 -0.34
CA ARG A 10 -11.70 -8.93 -0.62
C ARG A 10 -11.46 -8.19 0.70
N GLY A 11 -10.75 -7.07 0.68
CA GLY A 11 -10.50 -6.30 1.90
C GLY A 11 -11.79 -6.21 2.72
N LEU A 12 -11.69 -6.22 4.05
CA LEU A 12 -12.84 -6.31 4.97
C LEU A 12 -13.89 -5.21 4.71
N GLY A 13 -13.52 -4.19 3.94
CA GLY A 13 -14.35 -3.18 3.34
C GLY A 13 -13.51 -1.93 3.07
N GLY A 14 -14.17 -0.87 2.61
CA GLY A 14 -13.59 0.47 2.75
C GLY A 14 -13.65 0.93 4.21
N PHE A 15 -12.85 1.93 4.57
CA PHE A 15 -12.82 2.44 5.95
C PHE A 15 -14.18 2.95 6.43
N SER A 16 -14.56 2.63 7.67
CA SER A 16 -15.73 3.24 8.31
C SER A 16 -15.62 4.77 8.35
N ARG A 17 -16.75 5.48 8.42
CA ARG A 17 -16.76 6.94 8.56
C ARG A 17 -15.98 7.42 9.79
N ALA A 18 -16.13 6.73 10.91
CA ALA A 18 -15.40 7.02 12.14
C ALA A 18 -13.89 6.84 11.97
N THR A 19 -13.47 5.73 11.34
CA THR A 19 -12.06 5.48 11.02
C THR A 19 -11.48 6.58 10.12
N ARG A 20 -12.20 6.99 9.08
CA ARG A 20 -11.78 8.09 8.19
C ARG A 20 -11.65 9.41 8.94
N ALA A 21 -12.61 9.74 9.81
CA ALA A 21 -12.56 10.96 10.61
C ALA A 21 -11.35 10.98 11.55
N ARG A 22 -11.04 9.84 12.20
CA ARG A 22 -9.86 9.68 13.06
C ARG A 22 -8.56 9.84 12.28
N LEU A 23 -8.44 9.22 11.11
CA LEU A 23 -7.28 9.34 10.22
C LEU A 23 -7.05 10.78 9.77
N HIS A 24 -8.11 11.45 9.34
CA HIS A 24 -8.08 12.85 8.95
C HIS A 24 -7.66 13.76 10.13
N ALA A 25 -8.22 13.53 11.32
CA ALA A 25 -7.83 14.26 12.54
C ALA A 25 -6.35 14.01 12.93
N ALA A 26 -5.86 12.79 12.73
CA ALA A 26 -4.44 12.43 12.90
C ALA A 26 -3.54 12.96 11.77
N GLY A 27 -4.11 13.70 10.81
CA GLY A 27 -3.38 14.39 9.75
C GLY A 27 -2.91 13.49 8.61
N SER A 28 -3.53 12.33 8.38
CA SER A 28 -3.11 11.38 7.34
C SER A 28 -3.01 11.98 5.93
N ASP A 29 -3.83 12.98 5.64
CA ASP A 29 -3.78 13.71 4.37
C ASP A 29 -2.65 14.73 4.34
N ALA A 30 -2.30 15.34 5.47
CA ALA A 30 -1.31 16.39 5.55
C ALA A 30 0.13 15.88 5.40
N THR A 31 0.36 14.58 5.63
CA THR A 31 1.66 13.92 5.48
C THR A 31 2.00 13.56 4.04
N LEU A 32 1.02 13.58 3.13
CA LEU A 32 1.25 13.35 1.72
C LEU A 32 2.03 14.53 1.10
N PRO A 33 2.86 14.26 0.08
CA PRO A 33 3.49 15.29 -0.71
C PRO A 33 2.49 16.34 -1.22
N PRO A 34 2.82 17.65 -1.22
CA PRO A 34 1.91 18.72 -1.63
C PRO A 34 1.28 18.50 -3.01
N ASP A 35 2.09 18.08 -3.98
CA ASP A 35 1.68 17.76 -5.34
C ASP A 35 0.67 16.61 -5.42
N VAL A 36 0.85 15.57 -4.59
CA VAL A 36 -0.12 14.47 -4.49
C VAL A 36 -1.44 14.96 -3.89
N ARG A 37 -1.40 15.79 -2.83
CA ARG A 37 -2.60 16.36 -2.21
C ARG A 37 -3.39 17.23 -3.19
N ASP A 38 -2.68 18.05 -3.96
CA ASP A 38 -3.29 18.90 -4.98
C ASP A 38 -3.93 18.06 -6.10
N ALA A 39 -3.27 16.98 -6.53
CA ALA A 39 -3.83 16.06 -7.51
C ALA A 39 -5.13 15.39 -7.01
N ILE A 40 -5.15 14.91 -5.77
CA ILE A 40 -6.35 14.32 -5.15
C ILE A 40 -7.49 15.35 -5.08
N ARG A 41 -7.20 16.58 -4.63
CA ARG A 41 -8.20 17.65 -4.54
C ARG A 41 -8.75 18.03 -5.93
N ALA A 42 -7.88 18.12 -6.92
CA ALA A 42 -8.27 18.43 -8.29
C ALA A 42 -9.10 17.31 -8.93
N ALA A 43 -8.82 16.05 -8.61
CA ALA A 43 -9.62 14.91 -9.04
C ALA A 43 -11.00 14.89 -8.37
N ALA A 44 -11.06 15.13 -7.06
CA ALA A 44 -12.33 15.21 -6.31
C ALA A 44 -13.25 16.32 -6.85
N SER A 45 -12.68 17.48 -7.21
CA SER A 45 -13.44 18.60 -7.77
C SER A 45 -14.01 18.34 -9.18
N ARG A 46 -13.43 17.36 -9.90
CA ARG A 46 -13.84 16.96 -11.25
C ARG A 46 -14.62 15.64 -11.27
N ALA A 47 -14.83 15.02 -10.12
CA ALA A 47 -15.59 13.79 -10.00
C ALA A 47 -17.05 14.08 -10.34
N GLY A 48 -17.52 13.57 -11.48
CA GLY A 48 -18.94 13.54 -11.81
C GLY A 48 -19.69 12.51 -10.97
N ALA A 49 -20.95 12.22 -11.33
CA ALA A 49 -21.75 11.17 -10.70
C ALA A 49 -20.96 9.84 -10.63
N PRO A 50 -21.11 9.05 -9.55
CA PRO A 50 -20.39 7.78 -9.39
C PRO A 50 -20.73 6.86 -10.55
N GLN A 51 -19.82 6.73 -11.51
CA GLN A 51 -19.93 5.71 -12.55
C GLN A 51 -19.51 4.39 -11.91
N ASN A 52 -20.38 3.39 -11.98
CA ASN A 52 -19.98 1.99 -11.79
C ASN A 52 -19.12 1.62 -13.00
N PRO A 53 -17.79 1.47 -12.88
CA PRO A 53 -16.98 1.14 -14.03
C PRO A 53 -16.70 -0.35 -13.96
N THR A 54 -17.29 -1.12 -14.86
CA THR A 54 -16.56 -2.28 -15.35
C THR A 54 -15.18 -1.78 -15.77
N LEU A 55 -14.11 -2.39 -15.23
CA LEU A 55 -12.75 -1.95 -15.50
C LEU A 55 -12.49 -2.03 -17.01
N ASP A 56 -12.27 -0.88 -17.64
CA ASP A 56 -11.90 -0.79 -19.03
C ASP A 56 -10.37 -0.77 -19.12
N ILE A 57 -9.80 -1.96 -19.26
CA ILE A 57 -8.36 -2.17 -19.38
C ILE A 57 -7.84 -1.57 -20.69
N VAL A 58 -8.63 -1.62 -21.77
CA VAL A 58 -8.23 -1.06 -23.07
C VAL A 58 -8.10 0.46 -22.98
N ARG A 59 -9.02 1.11 -22.26
CA ARG A 59 -8.94 2.54 -21.98
C ARG A 59 -7.72 2.91 -21.14
N GLU A 60 -7.37 2.09 -20.15
CA GLU A 60 -6.19 2.34 -19.31
C GLU A 60 -4.88 2.23 -20.11
N HIS A 61 -4.76 1.22 -20.98
CA HIS A 61 -3.60 1.06 -21.89
C HIS A 61 -3.40 2.26 -22.83
N ARG A 62 -4.51 2.94 -23.18
CA ARG A 62 -4.52 4.10 -24.06
C ARG A 62 -4.50 5.44 -23.30
N ASP A 63 -4.32 5.41 -21.98
CA ASP A 63 -4.35 6.64 -21.18
C ASP A 63 -3.21 7.58 -21.62
N ILE A 64 -3.60 8.73 -22.17
CA ILE A 64 -2.70 9.79 -22.62
C ILE A 64 -1.94 10.46 -21.46
N ARG A 65 -2.38 10.22 -20.22
CA ARG A 65 -1.71 10.72 -19.00
C ARG A 65 -0.57 9.77 -18.66
N ALA A 66 0.53 10.00 -19.35
CA ALA A 66 1.71 9.14 -19.44
C ALA A 66 2.55 9.01 -18.15
N VAL A 67 2.08 9.44 -16.99
CA VAL A 67 2.87 9.35 -15.75
C VAL A 67 2.05 8.71 -14.65
N ASN A 68 2.49 7.58 -14.12
CA ASN A 68 1.97 6.88 -12.95
C ASN A 68 2.95 7.08 -11.80
N GLU A 69 2.54 7.93 -10.86
CA GLU A 69 3.22 8.10 -9.59
C GLU A 69 2.35 7.47 -8.50
N VAL A 70 2.81 6.32 -7.99
CA VAL A 70 2.06 5.51 -7.04
C VAL A 70 2.55 5.79 -5.63
N ILE A 71 1.62 6.09 -4.74
CA ILE A 71 1.87 6.19 -3.30
C ILE A 71 1.23 4.99 -2.60
N VAL A 72 2.03 4.29 -1.79
CA VAL A 72 1.56 3.28 -0.84
C VAL A 72 1.72 3.87 0.56
N GLN A 73 0.61 4.20 1.23
CA GLN A 73 0.61 4.82 2.55
C GLN A 73 0.00 3.88 3.59
N PHE A 74 0.79 3.49 4.59
CA PHE A 74 0.37 2.70 5.74
C PHE A 74 -0.15 3.63 6.83
N LEU A 75 -1.41 3.44 7.21
CA LEU A 75 -2.15 4.42 8.03
C LEU A 75 -2.32 3.97 9.47
N ALA A 76 -2.83 2.76 9.65
CA ALA A 76 -3.17 2.21 10.95
C ALA A 76 -3.13 0.68 10.92
N TYR A 77 -3.04 0.09 12.11
CA TYR A 77 -3.18 -1.34 12.34
C TYR A 77 -4.29 -1.58 13.36
N ARG A 78 -5.19 -2.51 13.05
CA ARG A 78 -6.26 -2.94 13.95
C ARG A 78 -5.94 -4.34 14.45
N LYS A 79 -5.83 -4.50 15.76
CA LYS A 79 -5.65 -5.82 16.38
C LYS A 79 -6.98 -6.54 16.45
N PHE A 80 -7.01 -7.82 16.06
CA PHE A 80 -8.15 -8.68 16.34
C PHE A 80 -7.87 -9.56 17.54
N ASP A 81 -8.94 -10.06 18.15
CA ASP A 81 -8.84 -11.04 19.22
C ASP A 81 -8.76 -12.44 18.59
N ALA A 82 -7.58 -12.75 18.06
CA ALA A 82 -7.29 -14.10 17.59
C ALA A 82 -6.52 -14.85 18.68
N LEU A 83 -6.83 -16.14 18.88
CA LEU A 83 -6.15 -17.03 19.85
C LEU A 83 -4.62 -17.06 19.67
N ASN A 84 -4.12 -16.76 18.47
CA ASN A 84 -2.68 -16.67 18.16
C ASN A 84 -2.20 -15.23 17.96
N SER A 85 -3.01 -14.20 18.21
CA SER A 85 -2.55 -12.81 18.17
C SER A 85 -1.58 -12.59 19.33
N THR A 86 -0.37 -12.08 19.04
CA THR A 86 0.51 -11.63 20.12
C THR A 86 -0.21 -10.44 20.78
N SER A 87 -0.58 -10.60 22.05
CA SER A 87 -1.27 -9.55 22.81
C SER A 87 -0.43 -8.28 22.98
N GLN A 88 0.85 -8.32 22.60
CA GLN A 88 1.86 -7.32 22.88
C GLN A 88 2.44 -6.63 21.64
N LEU A 89 1.82 -6.75 20.45
CA LEU A 89 2.33 -6.07 19.26
C LEU A 89 2.34 -4.54 19.49
N ALA A 90 3.50 -3.96 19.77
CA ALA A 90 3.67 -2.56 20.14
C ALA A 90 4.19 -1.72 18.96
N ASP A 91 4.99 -2.34 18.11
CA ASP A 91 5.49 -1.74 16.88
C ASP A 91 5.67 -2.78 15.77
N VAL A 92 5.57 -2.30 14.54
CA VAL A 92 5.60 -3.13 13.33
C VAL A 92 6.47 -2.51 12.25
N HIS A 93 7.04 -3.32 11.37
CA HIS A 93 7.56 -2.83 10.09
C HIS A 93 7.05 -3.68 8.94
N PHE A 94 7.19 -3.17 7.73
CA PHE A 94 6.59 -3.75 6.53
C PHE A 94 7.66 -4.03 5.49
N THR A 95 7.53 -5.16 4.80
CA THR A 95 8.30 -5.46 3.58
C THR A 95 7.37 -5.84 2.45
N PHE A 96 7.67 -5.40 1.23
CA PHE A 96 6.88 -5.73 0.05
C PHE A 96 7.67 -5.50 -1.25
N ASN A 97 7.23 -6.16 -2.31
CA ASN A 97 7.69 -5.92 -3.67
C ASN A 97 6.56 -5.28 -4.47
N PHE A 98 6.86 -4.19 -5.17
CA PHE A 98 5.87 -3.48 -5.97
C PHE A 98 6.34 -3.38 -7.42
N PHE A 99 5.52 -3.89 -8.34
CA PHE A 99 5.81 -3.92 -9.78
C PHE A 99 7.23 -4.45 -10.08
N ASP A 100 8.05 -3.69 -10.80
CA ASP A 100 9.44 -4.01 -11.16
C ASP A 100 10.47 -3.32 -10.27
N PHE A 101 10.04 -2.65 -9.19
CA PHE A 101 10.93 -1.96 -8.25
C PHE A 101 11.61 -2.96 -7.30
N PRO A 102 12.81 -2.59 -6.77
CA PRO A 102 13.44 -3.35 -5.69
C PRO A 102 12.54 -3.51 -4.46
N ALA A 103 12.83 -4.54 -3.67
CA ALA A 103 12.14 -4.80 -2.41
C ALA A 103 12.17 -3.56 -1.50
N SER A 104 10.99 -3.22 -0.98
CA SER A 104 10.77 -2.03 -0.15
C SER A 104 10.58 -2.43 1.31
N THR A 105 11.27 -1.73 2.21
CA THR A 105 11.19 -1.96 3.66
C THR A 105 10.89 -0.66 4.40
N SER A 106 9.90 -0.69 5.30
CA SER A 106 9.54 0.49 6.09
C SER A 106 10.45 0.65 7.30
N ARG A 107 10.53 1.87 7.83
CA ARG A 107 10.92 2.03 9.24
C ARG A 107 9.92 1.32 10.16
N PRO A 108 10.37 0.87 11.35
CA PRO A 108 9.46 0.45 12.40
C PRO A 108 8.50 1.56 12.78
N CYS A 109 7.23 1.23 12.96
CA CYS A 109 6.12 2.10 13.28
C CYS A 109 5.50 1.67 14.60
N LYS A 110 5.42 2.58 15.56
CA LYS A 110 4.69 2.35 16.81
C LYS A 110 3.19 2.39 16.55
N LEU A 111 2.45 1.57 17.28
CA LEU A 111 0.99 1.60 17.30
C LEU A 111 0.51 2.62 18.35
N ALA A 112 -0.21 3.65 17.91
CA ALA A 112 -0.71 4.72 18.77
C ALA A 112 -2.25 4.82 18.74
N PRO A 113 -2.94 5.02 19.88
CA PRO A 113 -2.38 5.01 21.23
C PRO A 113 -2.05 3.56 21.64
N PRO A 114 -1.03 3.31 22.49
CA PRO A 114 -0.57 1.95 22.82
C PRO A 114 -1.68 1.08 23.44
N ASP A 115 -2.54 1.70 24.25
CA ASP A 115 -3.58 1.05 25.05
C ASP A 115 -4.96 1.07 24.37
N ALA A 116 -5.01 1.22 23.04
CA ALA A 116 -6.27 1.17 22.32
C ALA A 116 -6.97 -0.20 22.52
N PRO A 117 -8.29 -0.22 22.74
CA PRO A 117 -9.05 -1.47 22.81
C PRO A 117 -8.86 -2.33 21.55
N ARG A 118 -8.94 -3.66 21.71
CA ARG A 118 -8.95 -4.58 20.57
C ARG A 118 -10.12 -4.24 19.63
N GLY A 119 -9.90 -4.41 18.33
CA GLY A 119 -10.85 -3.99 17.31
C GLY A 119 -10.80 -2.51 16.96
N GLU A 120 -10.13 -1.65 17.74
CA GLU A 120 -9.90 -0.26 17.35
C GLU A 120 -8.64 -0.11 16.49
N PRO A 121 -8.69 0.73 15.44
CA PRO A 121 -7.51 1.02 14.62
C PRO A 121 -6.52 1.91 15.40
N GLN A 122 -5.28 1.43 15.54
CA GLN A 122 -4.14 2.17 16.10
C GLN A 122 -3.33 2.80 14.96
N MET A 123 -3.05 4.09 15.03
CA MET A 123 -2.27 4.83 14.04
C MET A 123 -0.84 4.30 13.97
N LEU A 124 -0.31 4.20 12.74
CA LEU A 124 1.08 3.82 12.49
C LEU A 124 1.96 5.06 12.51
N VAL A 125 2.78 5.18 13.55
CA VAL A 125 3.70 6.31 13.74
C VAL A 125 5.14 5.83 13.56
N PRO A 126 5.85 6.19 12.46
CA PRO A 126 7.25 5.81 12.28
C PRO A 126 8.13 6.21 13.46
N LYS A 127 9.00 5.31 13.92
CA LYS A 127 9.98 5.61 14.98
C LYS A 127 10.89 6.75 14.49
N GLY A 128 11.06 7.75 15.36
CA GLY A 128 11.83 8.96 15.06
C GLY A 128 11.09 10.01 14.23
N ALA A 129 9.79 9.84 13.92
CA ALA A 129 8.99 10.91 13.37
C ALA A 129 8.88 12.08 14.37
N PRO A 130 9.05 13.34 13.95
CA PRO A 130 8.88 14.50 14.82
C PRO A 130 7.44 14.55 15.36
N ARG A 131 7.28 14.94 16.62
CA ARG A 131 5.95 15.16 17.20
C ARG A 131 5.21 16.26 16.43
N ARG A 132 3.88 16.16 16.35
CA ARG A 132 3.06 17.28 15.90
C ARG A 132 3.16 18.42 16.90
N SER A 133 3.10 19.65 16.41
CA SER A 133 3.05 20.86 17.24
C SER A 133 1.81 20.91 18.13
N ASP A 134 0.70 20.30 17.70
CA ASP A 134 -0.56 20.20 18.45
C ASP A 134 -0.60 19.03 19.45
N GLY A 135 0.49 18.26 19.59
CA GLY A 135 0.57 17.10 20.48
C GLY A 135 -0.26 15.89 20.04
N GLY A 136 -0.96 15.97 18.89
CA GLY A 136 -1.79 14.91 18.36
C GLY A 136 -1.00 13.75 17.76
N GLU A 137 -1.69 12.63 17.52
CA GLU A 137 -1.15 11.47 16.82
C GLU A 137 -0.81 11.82 15.36
N ARG A 138 0.23 11.18 14.82
CA ARG A 138 0.64 11.30 13.41
C ARG A 138 0.32 10.02 12.67
N ALA A 139 -0.78 10.03 11.92
CA ALA A 139 -1.06 8.95 10.99
C ALA A 139 -0.47 9.27 9.62
N GLY A 140 -0.08 8.23 8.88
CA GLY A 140 0.24 8.36 7.46
C GLY A 140 1.63 8.92 7.14
N ASP A 141 2.54 9.02 8.10
CA ASP A 141 3.96 9.31 7.86
C ASP A 141 4.74 8.09 7.33
N ALA A 142 4.13 6.90 7.32
CA ALA A 142 4.69 5.68 6.73
C ALA A 142 4.19 5.53 5.28
N TRP A 143 4.92 6.10 4.31
CA TRP A 143 4.56 5.97 2.90
C TRP A 143 5.75 5.75 1.98
N PHE A 144 5.46 5.18 0.82
CA PHE A 144 6.41 4.91 -0.26
C PHE A 144 5.91 5.56 -1.53
N ARG A 145 6.84 6.05 -2.36
CA ARG A 145 6.56 6.64 -3.66
C ARG A 145 7.30 5.90 -4.76
N PHE A 146 6.55 5.45 -5.75
CA PHE A 146 7.05 4.74 -6.93
C PHE A 146 6.72 5.55 -8.18
N LYS A 147 7.74 5.90 -8.96
CA LYS A 147 7.58 6.57 -10.25
C LYS A 147 7.75 5.54 -11.36
N VAL A 148 6.65 4.99 -11.85
CA VAL A 148 6.65 3.97 -12.92
C VAL A 148 7.18 4.56 -14.22
N ASP A 149 7.02 5.86 -14.40
CA ASP A 149 7.42 6.59 -15.60
C ASP A 149 8.74 7.35 -15.43
N GLY A 150 9.69 6.73 -14.72
CA GLY A 150 11.05 7.25 -14.49
C GLY A 150 12.13 6.47 -15.26
N THR A 151 13.36 6.98 -15.24
CA THR A 151 14.53 6.28 -15.81
C THR A 151 14.87 5.03 -14.98
N GLY A 152 14.97 3.89 -15.66
CA GLY A 152 15.29 2.61 -15.05
C GLY A 152 14.15 2.00 -14.24
N ASN A 153 14.28 0.70 -13.94
CA ASN A 153 13.30 -0.11 -13.19
C ASN A 153 13.34 0.19 -11.68
N GLY A 154 13.57 1.45 -11.30
CA GLY A 154 13.85 1.82 -9.91
C GLY A 154 15.21 1.33 -9.38
N THR A 155 16.05 0.73 -10.23
CA THR A 155 17.42 0.27 -9.88
C THR A 155 18.41 1.43 -9.74
N GLY A 156 18.06 2.62 -10.23
CA GLY A 156 18.94 3.78 -10.25
C GLY A 156 19.91 3.80 -11.42
N ASP A 157 19.85 2.82 -12.34
CA ASP A 157 20.59 2.85 -13.58
C ASP A 157 19.96 3.90 -14.51
N GLU A 158 20.72 4.96 -14.81
CA GLU A 158 20.31 6.07 -15.69
C GLU A 158 20.37 5.65 -17.17
N ILE A 159 19.65 4.60 -17.54
CA ILE A 159 19.40 4.28 -18.94
C ILE A 159 18.06 4.95 -19.30
N PRO A 160 18.05 5.96 -20.19
CA PRO A 160 16.81 6.52 -20.69
C PRO A 160 16.07 5.45 -21.48
N ASP A 161 14.93 5.00 -20.96
CA ASP A 161 14.04 4.14 -21.73
C ASP A 161 13.53 4.94 -22.94
N GLY A 162 13.68 4.37 -24.14
CA GLY A 162 13.08 4.94 -25.34
C GLY A 162 11.54 5.04 -25.20
N PRO A 163 10.87 5.90 -25.99
CA PRO A 163 9.42 6.11 -25.91
C PRO A 163 8.60 4.81 -25.94
N ASP A 164 8.99 3.86 -26.77
CA ASP A 164 8.32 2.56 -26.92
C ASP A 164 8.53 1.66 -25.69
N ALA A 165 9.73 1.65 -25.11
CA ALA A 165 10.03 0.90 -23.90
C ALA A 165 9.24 1.46 -22.70
N MET A 166 9.14 2.79 -22.59
CA MET A 166 8.33 3.44 -21.57
C MET A 166 6.84 3.15 -21.73
N HIS A 167 6.32 3.16 -22.97
CA HIS A 167 4.95 2.75 -23.24
C HIS A 167 4.70 1.28 -22.86
N ALA A 168 5.60 0.38 -23.25
CA ALA A 168 5.51 -1.04 -22.88
C ALA A 168 5.53 -1.25 -21.36
N ARG A 169 6.38 -0.51 -20.63
CA ARG A 169 6.42 -0.55 -19.15
C ARG A 169 5.12 -0.07 -18.52
N ARG A 170 4.49 1.00 -19.05
CA ARG A 170 3.15 1.44 -18.61
C ARG A 170 2.10 0.37 -18.81
N CYS A 171 2.08 -0.26 -19.99
CA CYS A 171 1.14 -1.37 -20.27
C CYS A 171 1.35 -2.52 -19.29
N ALA A 172 2.61 -2.92 -19.05
CA ALA A 172 2.94 -3.94 -18.06
C ALA A 172 2.50 -3.55 -16.63
N PHE A 173 2.59 -2.26 -16.27
CA PHE A 173 2.10 -1.76 -14.99
C PHE A 173 0.57 -1.83 -14.87
N VAL A 174 -0.15 -1.51 -15.95
CA VAL A 174 -1.62 -1.67 -16.04
C VAL A 174 -2.00 -3.13 -15.82
N ASP A 175 -1.36 -4.05 -16.55
CA ASP A 175 -1.59 -5.49 -16.41
C ASP A 175 -1.25 -5.99 -15.00
N TYR A 176 -0.15 -5.51 -14.42
CA TYR A 176 0.22 -5.79 -13.04
C TYR A 176 -0.89 -5.36 -12.06
N CYS A 177 -1.41 -4.14 -12.18
CA CYS A 177 -2.50 -3.68 -11.31
C CYS A 177 -3.82 -4.43 -11.53
N ALA A 178 -4.09 -4.85 -12.76
CA ALA A 178 -5.32 -5.57 -13.11
C ALA A 178 -5.33 -7.04 -12.65
N THR A 179 -4.16 -7.68 -12.58
CA THR A 179 -4.04 -9.13 -12.37
C THR A 179 -3.36 -9.52 -11.07
N ARG A 180 -2.47 -8.68 -10.53
CA ARG A 180 -1.71 -8.95 -9.31
C ARG A 180 -2.30 -8.25 -8.11
N ARG A 181 -1.86 -8.73 -6.95
CA ARG A 181 -2.11 -8.11 -5.65
C ARG A 181 -0.79 -7.75 -5.02
N LEU A 182 -0.78 -6.67 -4.25
CA LEU A 182 0.36 -6.30 -3.44
C LEU A 182 0.38 -7.15 -2.17
N SER A 183 1.42 -7.97 -2.03
CA SER A 183 1.68 -8.73 -0.82
C SER A 183 2.57 -7.92 0.11
N VAL A 184 2.10 -7.68 1.34
CA VAL A 184 2.86 -6.96 2.36
C VAL A 184 3.05 -7.87 3.56
N ASP A 185 4.31 -8.14 3.89
CA ASP A 185 4.67 -8.85 5.11
C ASP A 185 4.73 -7.85 6.26
N VAL A 186 4.07 -8.22 7.36
CA VAL A 186 4.02 -7.48 8.60
C VAL A 186 4.93 -8.18 9.59
N TRP A 187 5.89 -7.44 10.11
CA TRP A 187 6.88 -7.92 11.05
C TRP A 187 6.66 -7.25 12.40
N ASP A 188 6.77 -8.01 13.49
CA ASP A 188 6.87 -7.44 14.83
C ASP A 188 8.25 -6.78 14.98
N GLY A 189 8.29 -5.47 15.22
CA GLY A 189 9.55 -4.75 15.28
C GLY A 189 10.37 -5.00 16.55
N SER A 190 9.79 -5.65 17.57
CA SER A 190 10.51 -6.03 18.80
C SER A 190 11.19 -7.40 18.69
N SER A 191 10.47 -8.40 18.17
CA SER A 191 10.98 -9.77 18.01
C SER A 191 11.64 -10.04 16.65
N LEU A 192 11.44 -9.15 15.68
CA LEU A 192 11.81 -9.33 14.26
C LEU A 192 11.19 -10.58 13.62
N MET A 193 10.19 -11.18 14.26
CA MET A 193 9.46 -12.30 13.69
C MET A 193 8.36 -11.80 12.76
N GLN A 194 8.10 -12.56 11.71
CA GLN A 194 6.97 -12.30 10.83
C GLN A 194 5.66 -12.51 11.60
N HIS A 195 4.93 -11.42 11.79
CA HIS A 195 3.61 -11.42 12.44
C HIS A 195 2.56 -12.00 11.49
N GLY A 196 2.64 -11.65 10.22
CA GLY A 196 1.76 -12.17 9.18
C GLY A 196 1.97 -11.50 7.84
N THR A 197 1.08 -11.79 6.90
CA THR A 197 1.08 -11.20 5.55
C THR A 197 -0.33 -10.74 5.22
N CYS A 198 -0.45 -9.61 4.52
CA CYS A 198 -1.70 -9.19 3.91
C CYS A 198 -1.56 -9.08 2.39
N SER A 199 -2.69 -9.28 1.71
CA SER A 199 -2.80 -9.14 0.26
C SER A 199 -3.77 -8.00 -0.06
N ILE A 200 -3.35 -7.09 -0.93
CA ILE A 200 -4.07 -5.86 -1.25
C ILE A 200 -4.37 -5.83 -2.74
N ASP A 201 -5.64 -5.63 -3.08
CA ASP A 201 -6.10 -5.48 -4.46
C ASP A 201 -5.57 -4.17 -5.07
N LEU A 202 -4.98 -4.27 -6.27
CA LEU A 202 -4.36 -3.15 -6.98
C LEU A 202 -5.27 -2.56 -8.07
N THR A 203 -6.40 -3.18 -8.38
CA THR A 203 -7.33 -2.70 -9.41
C THR A 203 -7.82 -1.27 -9.14
N GLY A 204 -7.90 -0.89 -7.86
CA GLY A 204 -8.24 0.47 -7.43
C GLY A 204 -7.22 1.54 -7.80
N LEU A 205 -6.00 1.19 -8.25
CA LEU A 205 -5.00 2.12 -8.78
C LEU A 205 -5.23 2.49 -10.25
N LEU A 206 -6.11 1.77 -10.97
CA LEU A 206 -6.46 2.08 -12.35
C LEU A 206 -7.30 3.36 -12.36
N ARG A 207 -6.82 4.39 -13.07
CA ARG A 207 -7.43 5.72 -13.05
C ARG A 207 -8.72 5.78 -13.84
N GLN A 208 -8.88 4.93 -14.85
CA GLN A 208 -10.06 4.86 -15.68
C GLN A 208 -10.36 6.22 -16.33
N GLY A 209 -9.30 6.91 -16.75
CA GLY A 209 -9.33 8.27 -17.31
C GLY A 209 -9.41 9.41 -16.29
N ARG A 210 -9.39 9.13 -14.98
CA ARG A 210 -9.30 10.16 -13.92
C ARG A 210 -7.87 10.69 -13.77
N ASP A 211 -7.72 11.84 -13.11
CA ASP A 211 -6.39 12.44 -12.88
C ASP A 211 -5.65 11.74 -11.75
N SER A 212 -6.40 11.19 -10.81
CA SER A 212 -5.88 10.28 -9.82
C SER A 212 -6.88 9.18 -9.53
N ALA A 213 -6.35 8.04 -9.09
CA ALA A 213 -7.10 7.00 -8.43
C ALA A 213 -6.67 6.96 -6.97
N GLU A 214 -7.63 6.83 -6.06
CA GLU A 214 -7.37 6.66 -4.64
C GLU A 214 -8.25 5.53 -4.13
N VAL A 215 -7.64 4.59 -3.41
CA VAL A 215 -8.35 3.53 -2.71
C VAL A 215 -7.83 3.39 -1.29
N MET A 216 -8.77 3.22 -0.36
CA MET A 216 -8.51 2.95 1.04
C MET A 216 -8.94 1.52 1.32
N VAL A 217 -7.98 0.67 1.67
CA VAL A 217 -8.17 -0.77 1.85
C VAL A 217 -7.87 -1.15 3.28
N GLU A 218 -8.82 -1.86 3.90
CA GLU A 218 -8.56 -2.58 5.14
C GLU A 218 -8.25 -4.04 4.82
N ALA A 219 -6.97 -4.39 4.88
CA ALA A 219 -6.46 -5.69 4.46
C ALA A 219 -6.23 -6.61 5.68
N PRO A 220 -6.87 -7.79 5.76
CA PRO A 220 -6.63 -8.72 6.85
C PRO A 220 -5.19 -9.23 6.83
N VAL A 221 -4.58 -9.31 8.01
CA VAL A 221 -3.23 -9.86 8.22
C VAL A 221 -3.37 -11.29 8.70
N LEU A 222 -2.99 -12.22 7.84
CA LEU A 222 -3.08 -13.66 8.09
C LEU A 222 -1.75 -14.19 8.63
N ASP A 223 -1.81 -15.23 9.44
CA ASP A 223 -0.59 -15.92 9.87
C ASP A 223 0.12 -16.54 8.65
N HIS A 224 1.42 -16.29 8.51
CA HIS A 224 2.24 -16.86 7.43
C HIS A 224 2.24 -18.40 7.45
N ARG A 225 1.96 -19.02 8.60
CA ARG A 225 1.84 -20.48 8.75
C ARG A 225 0.53 -21.05 8.23
N GLU A 226 -0.49 -20.22 8.04
CA GLU A 226 -1.82 -20.62 7.56
C GLU A 226 -2.06 -20.19 6.10
N ALA A 227 -0.99 -20.15 5.29
CA ALA A 227 -1.00 -19.57 3.95
C ALA A 227 -1.85 -20.33 2.90
N THR A 228 -2.23 -21.59 3.16
CA THR A 228 -3.04 -22.42 2.25
C THR A 228 -4.41 -22.74 2.83
N VAL A 229 -5.40 -23.00 1.96
CA VAL A 229 -6.77 -23.36 2.38
C VAL A 229 -6.80 -24.60 3.29
N ASP A 230 -5.92 -25.56 3.04
CA ASP A 230 -5.83 -26.79 3.82
C ASP A 230 -5.19 -26.59 5.20
N GLU A 231 -4.09 -25.84 5.28
CA GLU A 231 -3.47 -25.49 6.56
C GLU A 231 -4.39 -24.59 7.38
N ALA A 232 -5.11 -23.71 6.71
CA ALA A 232 -6.19 -22.93 7.27
C ALA A 232 -7.31 -23.84 7.84
N ALA A 233 -7.80 -24.81 7.06
CA ALA A 233 -8.85 -25.73 7.51
C ALA A 233 -8.39 -26.59 8.71
N LYS A 234 -7.13 -27.05 8.73
CA LYS A 234 -6.54 -27.77 9.87
C LYS A 234 -6.41 -26.85 11.09
N GLY A 235 -5.99 -25.60 10.89
CA GLY A 235 -5.93 -24.57 11.93
C GLY A 235 -7.30 -24.31 12.56
N ARG A 236 -8.36 -24.17 11.74
CA ARG A 236 -9.74 -24.02 12.22
C ARG A 236 -10.18 -25.19 13.11
N ARG A 237 -9.94 -26.44 12.67
CA ARG A 237 -10.27 -27.65 13.46
C ARG A 237 -9.50 -27.72 14.78
N ARG A 238 -8.22 -27.34 14.78
CA ARG A 238 -7.42 -27.26 16.01
C ARG A 238 -7.96 -26.19 16.95
N ARG A 239 -8.33 -25.02 16.44
CA ARG A 239 -8.89 -23.91 17.24
C ARG A 239 -10.25 -24.26 17.84
N SER A 240 -11.16 -24.85 17.07
CA SER A 240 -12.45 -25.30 17.59
C SER A 240 -12.28 -26.36 18.70
N ALA A 241 -11.33 -27.27 18.55
CA ALA A 241 -11.02 -28.27 19.57
C ALA A 241 -10.40 -27.65 20.85
N LEU A 242 -9.52 -26.66 20.70
CA LEU A 242 -8.89 -25.98 21.85
C LEU A 242 -9.86 -25.08 22.62
N ALA A 243 -10.72 -24.34 21.92
CA ALA A 243 -11.76 -23.52 22.55
C ALA A 243 -12.79 -24.40 23.30
N ALA A 244 -13.21 -25.52 22.68
CA ALA A 244 -14.07 -26.50 23.33
C ALA A 244 -13.40 -27.12 24.56
N ALA A 245 -12.09 -27.40 24.52
CA ALA A 245 -11.34 -27.92 25.67
C ALA A 245 -11.18 -26.88 26.81
N ARG A 246 -11.26 -25.58 26.50
CA ARG A 246 -11.19 -24.49 27.48
C ARG A 246 -12.55 -24.02 27.99
N GLY A 247 -13.65 -24.54 27.45
CA GLY A 247 -15.00 -24.07 27.77
C GLY A 247 -15.29 -22.65 27.29
N GLU A 248 -14.57 -22.18 26.27
CA GLU A 248 -14.75 -20.85 25.68
C GLU A 248 -15.77 -20.95 24.53
N GLU A 249 -16.86 -20.16 24.58
CA GLU A 249 -17.75 -19.98 23.44
C GLU A 249 -17.05 -19.11 22.38
N LEU A 250 -16.84 -19.68 21.19
CA LEU A 250 -16.34 -18.90 20.06
C LEU A 250 -17.46 -17.96 19.59
N PRO A 251 -17.15 -16.67 19.31
CA PRO A 251 -18.13 -15.77 18.73
C PRO A 251 -18.62 -16.33 17.40
N ALA A 252 -19.90 -16.12 17.09
CA ALA A 252 -20.49 -16.47 15.81
C ALA A 252 -19.62 -15.88 14.69
N VAL A 253 -18.94 -16.76 13.95
CA VAL A 253 -18.07 -16.35 12.86
C VAL A 253 -19.01 -15.90 11.74
N ASP A 254 -19.05 -14.60 11.45
CA ASP A 254 -19.63 -14.12 10.20
C ASP A 254 -19.03 -14.94 9.05
N ASP A 255 -19.88 -15.53 8.21
CA ASP A 255 -19.53 -16.41 7.08
C ASP A 255 -18.63 -15.75 6.01
N ALA A 256 -18.03 -14.60 6.30
CA ALA A 256 -16.97 -14.00 5.51
C ALA A 256 -15.68 -14.83 5.66
N PRO A 257 -15.25 -15.58 4.63
CA PRO A 257 -14.05 -16.40 4.71
C PRO A 257 -12.83 -15.50 4.95
N GLY A 258 -12.26 -15.55 6.16
CA GLY A 258 -11.01 -14.88 6.52
C GLY A 258 -11.04 -14.01 7.78
N ALA A 259 -12.22 -13.51 8.21
CA ALA A 259 -12.31 -12.62 9.37
C ALA A 259 -11.97 -13.33 10.70
N GLY A 260 -12.47 -14.56 10.91
CA GLY A 260 -12.16 -15.39 12.09
C GLY A 260 -10.75 -15.99 12.12
N MET A 261 -9.87 -15.55 11.23
CA MET A 261 -8.55 -16.14 10.97
C MET A 261 -7.42 -15.12 10.98
N ALA A 262 -7.75 -13.86 10.77
CA ALA A 262 -6.80 -12.76 10.73
C ALA A 262 -6.33 -12.39 12.14
N ARG A 263 -5.03 -12.13 12.30
CA ARG A 263 -4.45 -11.60 13.55
C ARG A 263 -4.80 -10.13 13.76
N GLY A 264 -5.22 -9.46 12.69
CA GLY A 264 -5.62 -8.06 12.66
C GLY A 264 -5.86 -7.60 11.24
N ALA A 265 -5.97 -6.29 11.05
CA ALA A 265 -6.10 -5.68 9.73
C ALA A 265 -5.18 -4.47 9.58
N LEU A 266 -4.52 -4.38 8.43
CA LEU A 266 -3.70 -3.25 8.03
C LEU A 266 -4.53 -2.28 7.20
N LEU A 267 -4.58 -1.03 7.62
CA LEU A 267 -5.26 0.04 6.90
C LEU A 267 -4.24 0.72 5.99
N VAL A 268 -4.46 0.57 4.68
CA VAL A 268 -3.56 1.07 3.65
C VAL A 268 -4.33 1.99 2.71
N ARG A 269 -3.69 3.08 2.30
CA ARG A 269 -4.16 3.95 1.23
C ARG A 269 -3.22 3.81 0.06
N LEU A 270 -3.78 3.51 -1.10
CA LEU A 270 -3.08 3.45 -2.37
C LEU A 270 -3.55 4.61 -3.24
N ILE A 271 -2.61 5.35 -3.83
CA ILE A 271 -2.91 6.48 -4.71
C ILE A 271 -2.11 6.30 -5.99
N ASN A 272 -2.74 6.45 -7.15
CA ASN A 272 -2.05 6.61 -8.44
C ASN A 272 -2.32 8.01 -8.96
N VAL A 273 -1.30 8.84 -9.10
CA VAL A 273 -1.40 10.17 -9.70
C VAL A 273 -0.97 10.11 -11.16
N GLY A 274 -1.89 10.48 -12.04
CA GLY A 274 -1.67 10.76 -13.44
C GLY A 274 -1.10 12.15 -13.64
N ARG A 275 0.09 12.30 -14.26
CA ARG A 275 0.53 13.62 -14.77
C ARG A 275 0.52 13.62 -16.29
N ARG A 276 0.27 14.80 -16.86
CA ARG A 276 0.59 15.02 -18.27
C ARG A 276 2.12 14.97 -18.41
N PRO A 277 2.66 14.26 -19.41
CA PRO A 277 4.10 14.31 -19.65
C PRO A 277 4.51 15.77 -19.84
N ASP A 278 5.68 16.11 -19.32
CA ASP A 278 6.26 17.42 -19.58
C ASP A 278 6.39 17.60 -21.10
N ARG A 279 6.08 18.78 -21.62
CA ARG A 279 6.05 19.04 -23.08
C ARG A 279 7.40 18.73 -23.74
N SER A 280 8.48 18.67 -22.96
CA SER A 280 9.83 18.26 -23.33
C SER A 280 9.96 16.78 -23.74
N LEU A 281 9.04 15.91 -23.34
CA LEU A 281 9.02 14.47 -23.69
C LEU A 281 8.13 14.16 -24.90
N ILE A 282 7.40 15.17 -25.40
CA ILE A 282 6.65 15.07 -26.65
C ILE A 282 7.64 15.48 -27.75
N PRO A 283 7.96 14.62 -28.73
CA PRO A 283 8.79 15.01 -29.85
C PRO A 283 8.17 16.24 -30.50
N SER A 284 8.81 17.39 -30.37
CA SER A 284 8.40 18.62 -31.03
C SER A 284 8.58 18.42 -32.52
N ALA A 285 7.48 18.20 -33.24
CA ALA A 285 7.41 18.41 -34.66
C ALA A 285 7.52 19.93 -34.90
N GLN A 286 8.76 20.43 -34.93
CA GLN A 286 9.27 21.66 -35.57
C GLN A 286 10.45 22.21 -34.77
N GLY A 287 11.55 22.45 -35.50
CA GLY A 287 12.86 22.80 -34.97
C GLY A 287 12.99 24.23 -34.44
N GLY A 288 14.04 24.43 -33.66
CA GLY A 288 14.48 25.73 -33.15
C GLY A 288 15.59 25.55 -32.12
N ASP A 289 16.68 26.27 -32.34
CA ASP A 289 17.99 26.16 -31.68
C ASP A 289 18.05 26.22 -30.15
N GLY A 290 19.00 25.44 -29.64
CA GLY A 290 19.88 25.64 -28.49
C GLY A 290 19.46 26.55 -27.31
N ALA A 291 19.30 25.93 -26.14
CA ALA A 291 19.72 26.51 -24.87
C ALA A 291 19.98 25.41 -23.83
N ALA A 292 21.21 25.38 -23.32
CA ALA A 292 21.66 24.48 -22.26
C ALA A 292 20.86 24.71 -20.97
N GLY A 293 20.28 23.64 -20.41
CA GLY A 293 19.58 23.65 -19.12
C GLY A 293 20.21 22.64 -18.18
N ASN A 294 20.68 23.11 -17.02
CA ASN A 294 21.33 22.35 -15.96
C ASN A 294 20.57 21.06 -15.59
N VAL A 295 21.25 19.92 -15.64
CA VAL A 295 20.76 18.64 -15.15
C VAL A 295 20.73 18.67 -13.62
N VAL A 296 19.54 18.85 -13.05
CA VAL A 296 19.31 18.73 -11.61
C VAL A 296 19.17 17.25 -11.26
N ARG A 297 20.17 16.72 -10.56
CA ARG A 297 20.16 15.38 -9.95
C ARG A 297 18.95 15.25 -9.00
N VAL A 298 17.98 14.40 -9.34
CA VAL A 298 16.91 14.00 -8.41
C VAL A 298 17.13 12.55 -8.00
N ARG A 299 17.86 12.39 -6.90
CA ARG A 299 18.02 11.12 -6.18
C ARG A 299 16.64 10.66 -5.69
N ALA A 300 16.36 9.35 -5.70
CA ALA A 300 15.23 8.82 -4.93
C ALA A 300 15.47 9.16 -3.45
N VAL A 301 14.75 10.16 -2.93
CA VAL A 301 14.85 10.56 -1.53
C VAL A 301 13.74 9.86 -0.75
N PRO A 302 14.07 9.01 0.23
CA PRO A 302 13.15 8.63 1.28
C PRO A 302 13.01 9.81 2.24
N GLU A 303 12.24 10.83 1.86
CA GLU A 303 11.90 11.90 2.81
C GLU A 303 10.91 11.33 3.80
N SER A 304 11.42 11.05 5.02
CA SER A 304 10.79 10.30 6.11
C SER A 304 10.74 8.77 5.91
N GLY A 305 11.90 8.21 5.57
CA GLY A 305 12.45 6.99 6.17
C GLY A 305 11.77 5.64 5.86
N GLY A 306 12.15 5.09 4.73
CA GLY A 306 12.51 3.68 4.59
C GLY A 306 13.98 3.64 4.17
N GLY A 307 14.77 2.72 4.72
CA GLY A 307 16.10 2.46 4.18
C GLY A 307 15.99 1.65 2.91
N LEU A 308 16.71 2.03 1.85
CA LEU A 308 16.93 1.15 0.71
C LEU A 308 17.82 -0.01 1.19
N ALA A 309 17.27 -1.22 1.26
CA ALA A 309 18.05 -2.42 1.51
C ALA A 309 18.60 -2.96 0.19
N ALA A 310 19.62 -2.30 -0.36
CA ALA A 310 20.56 -2.90 -1.29
C ALA A 310 21.74 -1.94 -1.51
N THR A 311 22.81 -2.12 -0.75
CA THR A 311 24.14 -1.76 -1.23
C THR A 311 24.99 -3.00 -1.06
N VAL A 312 25.14 -3.75 -2.16
CA VAL A 312 26.25 -4.70 -2.27
C VAL A 312 27.51 -3.83 -2.30
N LEU A 313 28.25 -3.83 -1.20
CA LEU A 313 29.63 -3.34 -1.18
C LEU A 313 30.44 -4.27 -2.08
N GLY A 314 30.73 -3.82 -3.30
CA GLY A 314 31.82 -4.38 -4.10
C GLY A 314 33.15 -4.06 -3.43
N GLY A 315 33.97 -5.08 -3.24
CA GLY A 315 35.41 -4.94 -3.00
C GLY A 315 36.17 -4.63 -4.27
#